data_AF-A0A3D5FJM3-F1
#
_entry.id   AF-A0A3D5FJM3-F1
#
_cell.length_a   1.000
_cell.length_b   1.000
_cell.length_c   1.000
_cell.angle_alpha   90.00
_cell.angle_beta   90.00
_cell.angle_gamma   90.00
#
_symmetry.space_group_name_H-M   'P 1'
#
loop_
_entity.id
_entity.type
_entity.pdbx_description
1 polymer ?
#
loop_
_entity_poly.entity_id
_entity_poly.type
_entity_poly.pdbx_seq_one_letter_code
_entity_poly.pdbx_strand_id
1 'polypeptide(L)'
;VKAAFADALMRVDGYPTVTAMPQIYSGSAGLGSRDVHPGHFLAVARNMAGGEGKRYFALGIRHDLALPEEENPDIRPEGSMSMRGHSVGGYGSVTTNKVIATIAGEVFGKNVQAYPKYGSEKKGLPTTYYLTVADGPIRTHSELTHVDFVPLNDVSAFLTSHPLAGLQPGGSLFIQSPKEKPEDIWADVPPGA
;
A
#
# COMPACT_ATOMS: atom_id res chain seq x y z
N VAL A 1 2.98 -17.46 -23.69
CA VAL A 1 2.79 -16.09 -24.24
C VAL A 1 3.54 -15.87 -25.55
N LYS A 2 4.88 -15.89 -25.58
CA LYS A 2 5.65 -15.66 -26.83
C LYS A 2 5.30 -16.64 -27.96
N ALA A 3 5.20 -17.93 -27.65
CA ALA A 3 4.80 -18.96 -28.61
C ALA A 3 3.40 -18.69 -29.19
N ALA A 4 2.42 -18.37 -28.35
CA ALA A 4 1.05 -18.04 -28.80
C ALA A 4 1.00 -16.85 -29.78
N PHE A 5 1.83 -15.81 -29.58
CA PHE A 5 1.92 -14.72 -30.55
C PHE A 5 2.61 -15.14 -31.86
N ALA A 6 3.57 -16.06 -31.80
CA ALA A 6 4.19 -16.63 -32.99
C ALA A 6 3.19 -17.48 -33.79
N ASP A 7 2.43 -18.35 -33.11
CA ASP A 7 1.37 -19.17 -33.73
C ASP A 7 0.29 -18.29 -34.38
N ALA A 8 -0.13 -17.22 -33.70
CA ALA A 8 -1.06 -16.22 -34.22
C ALA A 8 -0.53 -15.50 -35.47
N LEU A 9 0.76 -15.15 -35.48
CA LEU A 9 1.42 -14.51 -36.63
C LEU A 9 1.53 -15.47 -37.83
N MET A 10 1.73 -16.76 -37.55
CA MET A 10 1.77 -17.83 -38.54
C MET A 10 0.37 -18.27 -39.02
N ARG A 11 -0.71 -17.69 -38.46
CA ARG A 11 -2.11 -18.02 -38.78
C ARG A 11 -2.45 -19.49 -38.51
N VAL A 12 -1.92 -20.05 -37.42
CA VAL A 12 -2.31 -21.38 -36.96
C VAL A 12 -3.80 -21.39 -36.59
N ASP A 13 -4.52 -22.44 -36.99
CA ASP A 13 -5.94 -22.60 -36.69
C ASP A 13 -6.22 -22.51 -35.19
N GLY A 14 -7.26 -21.74 -34.83
CA GLY A 14 -7.65 -21.51 -33.44
C GLY A 14 -7.00 -20.29 -32.76
N TYR A 15 -6.06 -19.60 -33.41
CA TYR A 15 -5.48 -18.35 -32.91
C TYR A 15 -6.06 -17.10 -33.61
N PRO A 16 -6.23 -15.98 -32.88
CA PRO A 16 -6.66 -14.72 -33.50
C PRO A 16 -5.59 -14.17 -34.44
N THR A 17 -6.00 -13.46 -35.49
CA THR A 17 -5.06 -12.83 -36.43
C THR A 17 -4.37 -11.62 -35.78
N VAL A 18 -3.03 -11.60 -35.85
CA VAL A 18 -2.21 -10.45 -35.45
C VAL A 18 -1.40 -9.93 -36.64
N THR A 19 -1.16 -8.63 -36.71
CA THR A 19 -0.44 -7.98 -37.80
C THR A 19 1.05 -7.78 -37.53
N ALA A 20 1.46 -7.86 -36.26
CA ALA A 20 2.85 -7.72 -35.84
C ALA A 20 3.12 -8.43 -34.51
N MET A 21 4.38 -8.80 -34.28
CA MET A 21 4.83 -9.30 -32.98
C MET A 21 4.97 -8.10 -32.01
N PRO A 22 4.26 -8.09 -30.87
CA PRO A 22 4.41 -7.01 -29.90
C PRO A 22 5.78 -7.05 -29.23
N GLN A 23 6.27 -5.90 -28.79
CA GLN A 23 7.41 -5.86 -27.89
C GLN A 23 7.01 -6.39 -26.51
N ILE A 24 7.77 -7.36 -26.00
CA ILE A 24 7.48 -8.02 -24.73
C ILE A 24 8.51 -7.61 -23.69
N TYR A 25 8.02 -7.04 -22.60
CA TYR A 25 8.79 -6.66 -21.43
C TYR A 25 8.55 -7.68 -20.31
N SER A 26 9.50 -7.80 -19.40
CA SER A 26 9.40 -8.71 -18.26
C SER A 26 9.99 -8.03 -17.03
N GLY A 27 9.48 -8.35 -15.85
CA GLY A 27 10.04 -7.78 -14.64
C GLY A 27 9.72 -8.59 -13.41
N SER A 28 10.49 -8.32 -12.36
CA SER A 28 10.33 -8.94 -11.05
C SER A 28 9.86 -7.89 -10.03
N ALA A 29 8.88 -8.26 -9.23
CA ALA A 29 8.32 -7.43 -8.17
C ALA A 29 7.77 -8.33 -7.05
N GLY A 30 7.52 -7.77 -5.87
CA GLY A 30 6.81 -8.49 -4.81
C GLY A 30 7.59 -9.62 -4.11
N LEU A 31 8.87 -9.84 -4.47
CA LEU A 31 9.67 -10.90 -3.87
C LEU A 31 9.82 -10.67 -2.36
N GLY A 32 9.52 -11.70 -1.56
CA GLY A 32 9.55 -11.62 -0.10
C GLY A 32 8.49 -10.69 0.50
N SER A 33 7.34 -10.51 -0.17
CA SER A 33 6.28 -9.57 0.22
C SER A 33 6.74 -8.10 0.22
N ARG A 34 7.76 -7.78 -0.58
CA ARG A 34 8.14 -6.39 -0.85
C ARG A 34 6.95 -5.67 -1.47
N ASP A 35 6.61 -4.49 -0.96
CA ASP A 35 5.40 -3.80 -1.38
C ASP A 35 5.41 -3.44 -2.87
N VAL A 36 4.23 -3.50 -3.49
CA VAL A 36 4.02 -3.13 -4.91
C VAL A 36 2.81 -2.20 -4.99
N HIS A 37 3.07 -0.90 -5.00
CA HIS A 37 2.05 0.14 -5.01
C HIS A 37 1.79 0.71 -6.42
N PRO A 38 0.76 1.57 -6.60
CA PRO A 38 0.33 2.11 -7.89
C PRO A 38 1.45 2.77 -8.71
N GLY A 39 2.33 3.52 -8.05
CA GLY A 39 3.47 4.17 -8.71
C GLY A 39 4.38 3.21 -9.48
N HIS A 40 4.53 1.96 -9.02
CA HIS A 40 5.28 0.94 -9.75
C HIS A 40 4.61 0.54 -11.07
N PHE A 41 3.28 0.40 -11.09
CA PHE A 41 2.56 0.06 -12.33
C PHE A 41 2.65 1.19 -13.35
N LEU A 42 2.66 2.43 -12.88
CA LEU A 42 2.88 3.58 -13.74
C LEU A 42 4.30 3.62 -14.29
N ALA A 43 5.32 3.35 -13.47
CA ALA A 43 6.71 3.25 -13.92
C ALA A 43 6.86 2.17 -15.01
N VAL A 44 6.16 1.03 -14.86
CA VAL A 44 6.10 -0.01 -15.89
C VAL A 44 5.47 0.49 -17.18
N ALA A 45 4.32 1.16 -17.10
CA ALA A 45 3.64 1.73 -18.27
C ALA A 45 4.53 2.75 -19.01
N ARG A 46 5.19 3.65 -18.28
CA ARG A 46 6.14 4.65 -18.83
C ARG A 46 7.34 3.98 -19.50
N ASN A 47 7.93 2.96 -18.87
CA ASN A 47 9.04 2.20 -19.44
C ASN A 47 8.65 1.52 -20.78
N MET A 48 7.39 1.09 -20.93
CA MET A 48 6.92 0.48 -22.17
C MET A 48 6.54 1.50 -23.26
N ALA A 49 6.08 2.69 -22.88
CA ALA A 49 5.53 3.68 -23.82
C ALA A 49 6.53 4.16 -24.90
N GLY A 50 7.83 4.17 -24.59
CA GLY A 50 8.87 4.66 -25.51
C GLY A 50 9.54 3.61 -26.39
N GLY A 51 9.23 2.31 -26.25
CA GLY A 51 9.87 1.21 -27.01
C GLY A 51 11.36 0.94 -26.67
N GLU A 52 12.05 1.91 -26.07
CA GLU A 52 13.47 1.83 -25.71
C GLU A 52 13.71 1.51 -24.22
N GLY A 53 12.64 1.31 -23.44
CA GLY A 53 12.76 1.01 -22.02
C GLY A 53 13.44 -0.33 -21.73
N LYS A 54 13.79 -0.54 -20.45
CA LYS A 54 14.44 -1.76 -19.97
C LYS A 54 13.55 -2.97 -20.27
N ARG A 55 14.04 -3.92 -21.08
CA ARG A 55 13.30 -5.16 -21.44
C ARG A 55 13.10 -6.09 -20.25
N TYR A 56 14.07 -6.11 -19.35
CA TYR A 56 13.96 -6.75 -18.05
C TYR A 56 14.20 -5.73 -16.95
N PHE A 57 13.30 -5.66 -15.96
CA PHE A 57 13.36 -4.67 -14.89
C PHE A 57 12.97 -5.24 -13.53
N ALA A 58 13.24 -4.49 -12.47
CA ALA A 58 12.78 -4.78 -11.12
C ALA A 58 11.99 -3.60 -10.55
N LEU A 59 11.06 -3.86 -9.62
CA LEU A 59 10.26 -2.84 -8.93
C LEU A 59 10.54 -2.87 -7.42
N GLY A 60 10.48 -1.71 -6.77
CA GLY A 60 10.53 -1.60 -5.30
C GLY A 60 11.89 -1.86 -4.64
N ILE A 61 12.99 -1.95 -5.41
CA ILE A 61 14.35 -2.21 -4.92
C ILE A 61 15.37 -1.21 -5.48
N ARG A 62 16.47 -1.00 -4.76
CA ARG A 62 17.63 -0.25 -5.25
C ARG A 62 18.54 -1.20 -6.02
N HIS A 63 18.49 -1.14 -7.35
CA HIS A 63 19.25 -2.01 -8.23
C HIS A 63 19.38 -1.36 -9.61
N ASP A 64 20.40 -1.72 -10.39
CA ASP A 64 20.59 -1.17 -11.75
C ASP A 64 19.42 -1.49 -12.70
N LEU A 65 18.68 -2.56 -12.40
CA LEU A 65 17.47 -2.96 -13.13
C LEU A 65 16.20 -2.25 -12.65
N ALA A 66 16.26 -1.47 -11.58
CA ALA A 66 15.09 -0.82 -11.02
C ALA A 66 14.49 0.20 -12.01
N LEU A 67 13.17 0.25 -12.06
CA LEU A 67 12.48 1.40 -12.66
C LEU A 67 12.34 2.50 -11.59
N PRO A 68 12.62 3.77 -11.93
CA PRO A 68 12.39 4.86 -11.01
C PRO A 68 10.88 5.04 -10.77
N GLU A 69 10.51 5.24 -9.51
CA GLU A 69 9.17 5.70 -9.16
C GLU A 69 9.20 7.22 -9.02
N GLU A 70 8.46 7.91 -9.88
CA GLU A 70 8.38 9.37 -9.86
C GLU A 70 7.12 9.88 -9.13
N GLU A 71 6.04 9.10 -9.16
CA GLU A 71 4.78 9.45 -8.53
C GLU A 71 4.07 8.19 -8.02
N ASN A 72 3.28 8.38 -6.96
CA ASN A 72 2.43 7.35 -6.40
C ASN A 72 1.02 7.93 -6.20
N PRO A 73 0.13 7.81 -7.20
CA PRO A 73 -1.18 8.45 -7.13
C PRO A 73 -2.07 7.81 -6.08
N ASP A 74 -2.93 8.62 -5.46
CA ASP A 74 -4.04 8.11 -4.65
C ASP A 74 -5.08 7.47 -5.59
N ILE A 75 -5.17 6.14 -5.54
CA ILE A 75 -6.15 5.36 -6.32
C ILE A 75 -7.26 4.77 -5.45
N ARG A 76 -7.37 5.22 -4.19
CA ARG A 76 -8.43 4.76 -3.30
C ARG A 76 -9.80 5.13 -3.89
N PRO A 77 -10.85 4.34 -3.62
CA PRO A 77 -12.19 4.71 -4.06
C PRO A 77 -12.57 6.11 -3.56
N GLU A 78 -13.21 6.91 -4.41
CA GLU A 78 -13.69 8.23 -4.02
C GLU A 78 -14.65 8.12 -2.82
N GLY A 79 -14.51 9.04 -1.85
CA GLY A 79 -15.30 9.02 -0.61
C GLY A 79 -14.93 7.88 0.36
N SER A 80 -13.91 7.08 0.08
CA SER A 80 -13.39 6.09 1.03
C SER A 80 -12.66 6.77 2.20
N MET A 81 -12.61 6.06 3.32
CA MET A 81 -11.79 6.41 4.48
C MET A 81 -10.73 5.35 4.67
N SER A 82 -9.47 5.77 4.80
CA SER A 82 -8.34 4.89 5.11
C SER A 82 -7.67 5.28 6.40
N MET A 83 -7.27 4.25 7.14
CA MET A 83 -6.61 4.36 8.43
C MET A 83 -5.31 3.56 8.42
N ARG A 84 -4.25 4.15 9.00
CA ARG A 84 -3.03 3.44 9.36
C ARG A 84 -2.76 3.61 10.84
N GLY A 85 -3.01 2.54 11.58
CA GLY A 85 -2.75 2.51 13.02
C GLY A 85 -1.34 2.04 13.36
N HIS A 86 -0.80 2.63 14.42
CA HIS A 86 0.49 2.31 14.99
C HIS A 86 0.29 1.87 16.43
N SER A 87 0.70 0.66 16.73
CA SER A 87 0.44 -0.01 18.00
C SER A 87 1.67 -0.79 18.47
N VAL A 88 1.59 -1.32 19.68
CA VAL A 88 2.55 -2.30 20.20
C VAL A 88 1.90 -3.69 20.22
N GLY A 89 2.68 -4.73 19.92
CA GLY A 89 2.20 -6.12 19.96
C GLY A 89 1.71 -6.52 21.36
N GLY A 90 0.46 -6.95 21.46
CA GLY A 90 -0.20 -7.30 22.72
C GLY A 90 -1.33 -6.36 23.16
N TYR A 91 -1.48 -5.21 22.50
CA TYR A 91 -2.49 -4.18 22.84
C TYR A 91 -3.87 -4.42 22.23
N GLY A 92 -4.08 -5.55 21.54
CA GLY A 92 -5.36 -5.90 20.93
C GLY A 92 -5.76 -5.08 19.68
N SER A 93 -4.92 -4.17 19.20
CA SER A 93 -5.17 -3.29 18.05
C SER A 93 -5.62 -4.02 16.78
N VAL A 94 -5.07 -5.20 16.54
CA VAL A 94 -5.42 -6.10 15.44
C VAL A 94 -6.87 -6.57 15.55
N THR A 95 -7.26 -6.99 16.76
CA THR A 95 -8.61 -7.44 17.05
C THR A 95 -9.57 -6.27 16.94
N THR A 96 -9.21 -5.10 17.48
CA THR A 96 -9.98 -3.87 17.31
C THR A 96 -10.18 -3.53 15.83
N ASN A 97 -9.13 -3.62 15.01
CA ASN A 97 -9.23 -3.36 13.58
C ASN A 97 -10.17 -4.34 12.87
N LYS A 98 -10.11 -5.63 13.23
CA LYS A 98 -11.05 -6.64 12.73
C LYS A 98 -12.49 -6.34 13.13
N VAL A 99 -12.73 -5.93 14.38
CA VAL A 99 -14.07 -5.58 14.86
C VAL A 99 -14.63 -4.36 14.10
N ILE A 100 -13.82 -3.31 13.93
CA ILE A 100 -14.20 -2.13 13.12
C ILE A 100 -14.56 -2.58 11.70
N ALA A 101 -13.73 -3.43 11.09
CA ALA A 101 -13.95 -3.91 9.74
C ALA A 101 -15.24 -4.75 9.62
N THR A 102 -15.48 -5.66 10.55
CA THR A 102 -16.70 -6.47 10.61
C THR A 102 -17.93 -5.61 10.77
N ILE A 103 -17.91 -4.61 11.66
CA ILE A 103 -19.05 -3.69 11.84
C ILE A 103 -19.29 -2.88 10.56
N ALA A 104 -18.25 -2.30 9.96
CA ALA A 104 -18.36 -1.53 8.72
C ALA A 104 -18.93 -2.38 7.57
N GLY A 105 -18.49 -3.63 7.43
CA GLY A 105 -18.96 -4.54 6.40
C GLY A 105 -20.36 -5.10 6.65
N GLU A 106 -20.58 -5.73 7.80
CA GLU A 106 -21.80 -6.51 8.08
C GLU A 106 -22.97 -5.63 8.51
N VAL A 107 -22.72 -4.56 9.28
CA VAL A 107 -23.79 -3.69 9.78
C VAL A 107 -24.09 -2.56 8.80
N PHE A 108 -23.04 -1.95 8.24
CA PHE A 108 -23.19 -0.78 7.36
C PHE A 108 -23.07 -1.10 5.87
N GLY A 109 -22.88 -2.36 5.48
CA GLY A 109 -22.85 -2.79 4.08
C GLY A 109 -21.68 -2.21 3.28
N LYS A 110 -20.60 -1.77 3.93
CA LYS A 110 -19.45 -1.17 3.25
C LYS A 110 -18.51 -2.25 2.69
N ASN A 111 -17.76 -1.87 1.66
CA ASN A 111 -16.58 -2.62 1.24
C ASN A 111 -15.43 -2.30 2.20
N VAL A 112 -14.80 -3.33 2.75
CA VAL A 112 -13.74 -3.16 3.74
C VAL A 112 -12.52 -4.01 3.38
N GLN A 113 -11.36 -3.40 3.50
CA GLN A 113 -10.09 -4.11 3.47
C GLN A 113 -9.33 -3.78 4.75
N ALA A 114 -9.02 -4.80 5.54
CA ALA A 114 -8.26 -4.67 6.77
C ALA A 114 -7.12 -5.68 6.75
N TYR A 115 -5.90 -5.22 6.96
CA TYR A 115 -4.75 -6.11 7.06
C TYR A 115 -3.72 -5.53 8.02
N PRO A 116 -3.10 -6.38 8.84
CA PRO A 116 -1.98 -5.96 9.64
C PRO A 116 -0.65 -6.13 8.89
N LYS A 117 0.36 -5.38 9.32
CA LYS A 117 1.75 -5.56 8.95
C LYS A 117 2.54 -5.92 10.20
N TYR A 118 2.99 -7.17 10.27
CA TYR A 118 3.93 -7.64 11.28
C TYR A 118 5.20 -8.13 10.60
N GLY A 119 6.34 -7.90 11.24
CA GLY A 119 7.56 -8.62 10.92
C GLY A 119 7.57 -10.01 11.58
N SER A 120 8.72 -10.68 11.54
CA SER A 120 8.93 -11.96 12.21
C SER A 120 8.97 -11.85 13.74
N GLU A 121 8.87 -10.65 14.30
CA GLU A 121 9.17 -10.43 15.70
C GLU A 121 8.01 -10.74 16.67
N LYS A 122 8.39 -11.05 17.91
CA LYS A 122 7.50 -11.46 19.01
C LYS A 122 6.80 -10.25 19.66
N LYS A 123 5.92 -10.53 20.64
CA LYS A 123 5.20 -9.52 21.46
C LYS A 123 6.12 -8.38 21.93
N GLY A 124 5.56 -7.17 22.02
CA GLY A 124 6.24 -5.99 22.57
C GLY A 124 6.89 -5.05 21.54
N LEU A 125 6.86 -5.38 20.25
CA LEU A 125 7.41 -4.53 19.19
C LEU A 125 6.33 -3.77 18.41
N PRO A 126 6.71 -2.68 17.72
CA PRO A 126 5.79 -1.89 16.91
C PRO A 126 5.03 -2.75 15.89
N THR A 127 3.75 -2.45 15.76
CA THR A 127 2.80 -3.13 14.89
C THR A 127 2.05 -2.07 14.12
N THR A 128 2.06 -2.17 12.80
CA THR A 128 1.26 -1.30 11.94
C THR A 128 0.07 -2.09 11.43
N TYR A 129 -1.09 -1.46 11.34
CA TYR A 129 -2.26 -2.07 10.73
C TYR A 129 -3.02 -1.07 9.88
N TYR A 130 -3.69 -1.60 8.88
CA TYR A 130 -4.32 -0.82 7.84
C TYR A 130 -5.79 -1.18 7.77
N LEU A 131 -6.60 -0.18 7.44
CA LEU A 131 -8.02 -0.31 7.15
C LEU A 131 -8.37 0.64 6.02
N THR A 132 -9.19 0.19 5.08
CA THR A 132 -9.91 1.06 4.15
C THR A 132 -11.37 0.64 4.16
N VAL A 133 -12.26 1.62 4.28
CA VAL A 133 -13.71 1.47 4.23
C VAL A 133 -14.22 2.32 3.07
N ALA A 134 -15.00 1.72 2.17
CA ALA A 134 -15.49 2.38 0.97
C ALA A 134 -16.90 1.93 0.61
N ASP A 135 -17.63 2.76 -0.13
CA ASP A 135 -18.89 2.35 -0.77
C ASP A 135 -18.65 1.46 -1.99
N GLY A 136 -17.56 1.71 -2.73
CA GLY A 136 -17.16 0.93 -3.91
C GLY A 136 -16.09 -0.13 -3.64
N PRO A 137 -15.78 -0.97 -4.66
CA PRO A 137 -14.75 -2.01 -4.53
C PRO A 137 -13.36 -1.45 -4.24
N ILE A 138 -12.68 -2.01 -3.24
CA ILE A 138 -11.30 -1.66 -2.90
C ILE A 138 -10.35 -2.56 -3.70
N ARG A 139 -9.61 -1.98 -4.63
CA ARG A 139 -8.69 -2.72 -5.54
C ARG A 139 -7.22 -2.65 -5.11
N THR A 140 -6.87 -1.71 -4.25
CA THR A 140 -5.52 -1.55 -3.72
C THR A 140 -5.18 -2.72 -2.81
N HIS A 141 -4.00 -3.32 -2.97
CA HIS A 141 -3.48 -4.35 -2.07
C HIS A 141 -1.98 -4.13 -1.85
N SER A 142 -1.68 -2.96 -1.31
CA SER A 142 -0.35 -2.45 -0.98
C SER A 142 -0.44 -1.63 0.30
N GLU A 143 0.70 -1.29 0.89
CA GLU A 143 0.73 -0.38 2.05
C GLU A 143 0.05 0.95 1.71
N LEU A 144 -0.66 1.53 2.70
CA LEU A 144 -1.33 2.81 2.50
C LEU A 144 -0.33 3.97 2.58
N THR A 145 -0.16 4.64 1.46
CA THR A 145 0.61 5.89 1.32
C THR A 145 -0.23 7.14 1.47
N HIS A 146 -1.56 6.99 1.47
CA HIS A 146 -2.55 8.05 1.69
C HIS A 146 -3.54 7.57 2.75
N VAL A 147 -3.71 8.35 3.83
CA VAL A 147 -4.59 8.00 4.95
C VAL A 147 -5.31 9.23 5.50
N ASP A 148 -6.50 9.02 6.05
CA ASP A 148 -7.33 10.07 6.63
C ASP A 148 -7.30 10.04 8.17
N PHE A 149 -6.97 8.87 8.74
CA PHE A 149 -6.91 8.69 10.19
C PHE A 149 -5.68 7.88 10.63
N VAL A 150 -4.96 8.38 11.63
CA VAL A 150 -3.81 7.70 12.23
C VAL A 150 -4.06 7.54 13.73
N PRO A 151 -4.48 6.36 14.21
CA PRO A 151 -4.45 6.05 15.63
C PRO A 151 -3.04 5.62 16.05
N LEU A 152 -2.51 6.29 17.06
CA LEU A 152 -1.19 6.10 17.64
C LEU A 152 -1.37 5.65 19.10
N ASN A 153 -1.23 4.35 19.33
CA ASN A 153 -1.42 3.80 20.68
C ASN A 153 -0.23 4.11 21.61
N ASP A 154 0.93 4.42 21.03
CA ASP A 154 2.14 4.78 21.75
C ASP A 154 3.01 5.72 20.91
N VAL A 155 3.45 6.83 21.50
CA VAL A 155 4.28 7.87 20.86
C VAL A 155 5.66 7.35 20.43
N SER A 156 6.16 6.26 21.02
CA SER A 156 7.41 5.61 20.61
C SER A 156 7.40 5.11 19.17
N ALA A 157 6.23 5.00 18.51
CA ALA A 157 6.15 4.67 17.10
C ALA A 157 6.89 5.69 16.19
N PHE A 158 7.06 6.94 16.63
CA PHE A 158 7.91 7.93 15.95
C PHE A 158 9.40 7.58 15.96
N LEU A 159 9.86 6.72 16.86
CA LEU A 159 11.26 6.27 16.92
C LEU A 159 11.59 5.23 15.85
N THR A 160 10.57 4.49 15.39
CA THR A 160 10.74 3.35 14.47
C THR A 160 10.08 3.56 13.11
N SER A 161 9.24 4.57 12.97
CA SER A 161 8.46 4.84 11.76
C SER A 161 8.12 6.32 11.63
N HIS A 162 7.44 6.70 10.53
CA HIS A 162 6.90 8.04 10.32
C HIS A 162 5.36 7.99 10.37
N PRO A 163 4.73 8.05 11.57
CA PRO A 163 3.29 7.93 11.72
C PRO A 163 2.45 8.87 10.85
N LEU A 164 2.93 10.09 10.61
CA LEU A 164 2.22 11.13 9.87
C LEU A 164 2.42 11.05 8.35
N ALA A 165 3.32 10.20 7.85
CA ALA A 165 3.63 10.12 6.41
C ALA A 165 2.39 9.73 5.59
N GLY A 166 1.93 10.60 4.70
CA GLY A 166 0.75 10.33 3.88
C GLY A 166 -0.60 10.67 4.52
N LEU A 167 -0.60 11.25 5.72
CA LEU A 167 -1.83 11.80 6.31
C LEU A 167 -2.32 12.96 5.44
N GLN A 168 -3.56 12.86 4.96
CA GLN A 168 -4.15 13.84 4.06
C GLN A 168 -4.47 15.15 4.79
N PRO A 169 -4.49 16.30 4.09
CA PRO A 169 -5.00 17.55 4.65
C PRO A 169 -6.42 17.37 5.22
N GLY A 170 -6.65 17.82 6.44
CA GLY A 170 -7.91 17.60 7.17
C GLY A 170 -8.03 16.22 7.82
N GLY A 171 -7.04 15.35 7.65
CA GLY A 171 -6.93 14.08 8.35
C GLY A 171 -6.71 14.27 9.86
N SER A 172 -6.94 13.19 10.61
CA SER A 172 -6.90 13.20 12.07
C SER A 172 -5.84 12.27 12.63
N LEU A 173 -5.14 12.75 13.66
CA LEU A 173 -4.24 11.96 14.50
C LEU A 173 -4.93 11.72 15.85
N PHE A 174 -4.98 10.47 16.30
CA PHE A 174 -5.39 10.12 17.65
C PHE A 174 -4.17 9.60 18.41
N ILE A 175 -3.85 10.19 19.56
CA ILE A 175 -2.75 9.73 20.41
C ILE A 175 -3.35 9.24 21.73
N GLN A 176 -3.09 7.97 22.06
CA GLN A 176 -3.38 7.45 23.38
C GLN A 176 -2.32 7.94 24.37
N SER A 177 -2.73 8.61 25.45
CA SER A 177 -1.82 9.08 26.49
C SER A 177 -2.50 9.09 27.87
N PRO A 178 -1.78 8.74 28.95
CA PRO A 178 -2.25 8.95 30.32
C PRO A 178 -2.07 10.41 30.79
N LYS A 179 -1.40 11.26 30.01
CA LYS A 179 -1.15 12.66 30.34
C LYS A 179 -2.43 13.48 30.16
N GLU A 180 -2.71 14.35 31.12
CA GLU A 180 -3.93 15.16 31.12
C GLU A 180 -3.77 16.50 30.37
N LYS A 181 -2.53 16.98 30.28
CA LYS A 181 -2.22 18.28 29.68
C LYS A 181 -1.79 18.12 28.22
N PRO A 182 -2.40 18.86 27.28
CA PRO A 182 -2.01 18.81 25.87
C PRO A 182 -0.53 19.08 25.65
N GLU A 183 0.06 20.03 26.38
CA GLU A 183 1.45 20.43 26.23
C GLU A 183 2.42 19.28 26.51
N ASP A 184 2.09 18.45 27.52
CA ASP A 184 2.91 17.30 27.90
C ASP A 184 2.85 16.18 26.85
N ILE A 185 1.73 16.07 26.11
CA ILE A 185 1.58 15.11 25.00
C ILE A 185 2.39 15.59 23.80
N TRP A 186 2.30 16.88 23.46
CA TRP A 186 3.07 17.47 22.36
C TRP A 186 4.57 17.39 22.59
N ALA A 187 5.03 17.48 23.84
CA ALA A 187 6.44 17.35 24.19
C ALA A 187 7.04 15.97 23.88
N ASP A 188 6.22 14.92 23.78
CA ASP A 188 6.68 13.57 23.41
C ASP A 188 6.80 13.37 21.90
N VAL A 189 6.22 14.25 21.10
CA VAL A 189 6.33 14.19 19.64
C VAL A 189 7.71 14.73 19.24
N PRO A 190 8.54 13.93 18.54
CA PRO A 190 9.89 14.38 18.19
C PRO A 190 9.89 15.63 17.32
N PRO A 191 10.88 16.52 17.47
CA PRO A 191 11.04 17.66 16.56
C PRO A 191 11.24 17.17 15.12
N GLY A 192 10.41 17.65 14.18
CA GLY A 192 10.48 17.28 12.76
C GLY A 192 9.68 16.03 12.35
N ALA A 193 8.82 15.53 13.24
CA ALA A 193 7.82 14.50 12.95
C ALA A 193 6.77 14.91 11.90
#